data_AF-A0A6P0X645-F1
#
_entry.id   AF-A0A6P0X645-F1
#
_cell.length_a   1.000
_cell.length_b   1.000
_cell.length_c   1.000
_cell.angle_alpha   90.00
_cell.angle_beta   90.00
_cell.angle_gamma   90.00
#
_symmetry.space_group_name_H-M   'P 1'
#
loop_
_entity.id
_entity.type
_entity.pdbx_description
1 polymer ?
#
loop_
_entity_poly.entity_id
_entity_poly.type
_entity_poly.pdbx_seq_one_letter_code
_entity_poly.pdbx_strand_id
1 'polypeptide(L)'
;MSDIALLKEMIKETATVPLEEHNGKNQVTLTEPPPANYSVTIRGMPYKDDVIIIKADTFSSPSAVFNGKYGECKRADFVIIADTDNKN
;
A
#
# COMPACT_ATOMS: atom_id res chain seq x y z
N MET A 1 -11.92 4.31 17.12
CA MET A 1 -11.29 4.57 15.81
C MET A 1 -9.85 4.10 15.94
N SER A 2 -9.42 3.16 15.10
CA SER A 2 -8.03 2.66 15.11
C SER A 2 -7.10 3.71 14.50
N ASP A 3 -5.81 3.62 14.79
CA ASP A 3 -4.79 4.48 14.17
C ASP A 3 -4.78 4.31 12.64
N ILE A 4 -5.07 3.10 12.15
CA ILE A 4 -5.25 2.82 10.73
C ILE A 4 -6.46 3.53 10.14
N ALA A 5 -7.60 3.57 10.85
CA ALA A 5 -8.78 4.28 10.37
C ALA A 5 -8.49 5.79 10.21
N LEU A 6 -7.77 6.40 11.17
CA LEU A 6 -7.33 7.79 11.05
C LEU A 6 -6.36 7.97 9.86
N LEU A 7 -5.39 7.07 9.71
CA LEU A 7 -4.43 7.12 8.61
C LEU A 7 -5.14 7.01 7.24
N LYS A 8 -6.23 6.25 7.13
CA LYS A 8 -7.07 6.19 5.93
C LYS A 8 -7.73 7.51 5.61
N GLU A 9 -8.25 8.22 6.60
CA GLU A 9 -8.88 9.54 6.39
C GLU A 9 -7.86 10.59 5.91
N MET A 10 -6.59 10.45 6.29
CA MET A 10 -5.51 11.35 5.87
C MET A 10 -5.02 11.12 4.44
N ILE A 11 -5.28 9.94 3.86
CA ILE A 11 -4.80 9.55 2.53
C ILE A 11 -5.95 9.57 1.55
N LYS A 12 -5.76 10.23 0.39
CA LYS A 12 -6.76 10.23 -0.68
C LYS A 12 -7.03 8.81 -1.15
N GLU A 13 -8.31 8.46 -1.37
CA GLU A 13 -8.70 7.14 -1.87
C GLU A 13 -7.99 6.75 -3.18
N THR A 14 -7.71 7.73 -4.05
CA THR A 14 -6.97 7.53 -5.30
C THR A 14 -5.53 7.04 -5.11
N ALA A 15 -4.96 7.25 -3.93
CA ALA A 15 -3.63 6.79 -3.52
C ALA A 15 -3.67 5.44 -2.79
N THR A 16 -4.83 4.79 -2.71
CA THR A 16 -4.99 3.49 -2.03
C THR A 16 -5.31 2.36 -3.01
N VAL A 17 -5.08 1.12 -2.56
CA VAL A 17 -5.54 -0.10 -3.23
C VAL A 17 -6.65 -0.72 -2.38
N PRO A 18 -7.81 -1.07 -2.96
CA PRO A 18 -8.88 -1.69 -2.20
C PRO A 18 -8.51 -3.12 -1.77
N LEU A 19 -9.02 -3.52 -0.60
CA LEU A 19 -9.10 -4.92 -0.23
C LEU A 19 -10.25 -5.58 -0.96
N GLU A 20 -10.03 -6.84 -1.32
CA GLU A 20 -11.03 -7.72 -1.91
C GLU A 20 -11.29 -8.89 -0.96
N GLU A 21 -12.52 -9.38 -0.91
CA GLU A 21 -12.84 -10.62 -0.20
C GLU A 21 -12.90 -11.77 -1.21
N HIS A 22 -12.16 -12.86 -0.93
CA HIS A 22 -12.20 -14.06 -1.73
C HIS A 22 -12.24 -15.30 -0.82
N ASN A 23 -13.31 -16.09 -0.94
CA ASN A 23 -13.57 -17.27 -0.10
C ASN A 23 -13.55 -16.97 1.41
N GLY A 24 -14.18 -15.88 1.84
CA GLY A 24 -14.27 -15.48 3.26
C GLY A 24 -12.94 -15.01 3.86
N LYS A 25 -11.93 -14.73 3.03
CA LYS A 25 -10.64 -14.17 3.45
C LYS A 25 -10.34 -12.91 2.65
N ASN A 26 -9.81 -11.90 3.33
CA ASN A 26 -9.36 -10.69 2.67
C ASN A 26 -8.07 -10.95 1.88
N GLN A 27 -7.96 -10.31 0.72
CA GLN A 27 -6.77 -10.29 -0.12
C GLN A 27 -6.59 -8.91 -0.75
N VAL A 28 -5.39 -8.64 -1.24
CA VAL A 28 -5.11 -7.48 -2.09
C VAL A 28 -4.33 -7.96 -3.31
N THR A 29 -4.65 -7.39 -4.47
CA THR A 29 -3.88 -7.59 -5.70
C THR A 29 -3.15 -6.30 -6.03
N LEU A 30 -1.83 -6.35 -5.96
CA LEU A 30 -0.93 -5.27 -6.33
C LEU A 30 -0.56 -5.44 -7.80
N THR A 31 -0.94 -4.48 -8.63
CA THR A 31 -0.72 -4.55 -10.09
C THR A 31 0.11 -3.37 -10.51
N GLU A 32 1.24 -3.65 -11.14
CA GLU A 32 2.09 -2.59 -11.70
C GLU A 32 1.38 -1.84 -12.83
N PRO A 33 1.62 -0.53 -12.98
CA PRO A 33 1.12 0.21 -14.11
C PRO A 33 1.79 -0.23 -15.42
N PRO A 34 1.13 -0.06 -16.58
CA PRO A 34 1.73 -0.29 -17.88
C PRO A 34 3.06 0.47 -18.04
N PRO A 35 4.06 -0.11 -18.75
CA PRO A 35 3.98 -1.30 -19.59
C PRO A 35 4.20 -2.63 -18.86
N ALA A 36 4.44 -2.61 -17.55
CA ALA A 36 4.58 -3.84 -16.78
C ALA A 36 3.23 -4.58 -16.75
N ASN A 37 3.29 -5.91 -16.88
CA ASN A 37 2.11 -6.77 -16.85
C ASN A 37 2.34 -7.93 -15.87
N TYR A 38 2.64 -7.58 -14.63
CA TYR A 38 2.69 -8.53 -13.54
C TYR A 38 1.93 -7.98 -12.34
N SER A 39 1.40 -8.91 -11.54
CA SER A 39 0.68 -8.60 -10.33
C SER A 39 1.03 -9.61 -9.24
N VAL A 40 0.85 -9.20 -8.00
CA VAL A 40 1.06 -10.03 -6.82
C VAL A 40 -0.22 -9.99 -6.00
N THR A 41 -0.81 -11.16 -5.75
CA THR A 41 -1.94 -11.29 -4.83
C THR A 41 -1.45 -11.76 -3.47
N ILE A 42 -1.70 -10.94 -2.45
CA ILE A 42 -1.41 -11.27 -1.05
C ILE A 42 -2.73 -11.67 -0.39
N ARG A 43 -2.79 -12.91 0.11
CA ARG A 43 -3.98 -13.50 0.74
C ARG A 43 -3.87 -13.49 2.26
N GLY A 44 -5.02 -13.53 2.94
CA GLY A 44 -5.08 -13.55 4.40
C GLY A 44 -4.76 -12.19 5.01
N MET A 45 -5.16 -11.12 4.33
CA MET A 45 -4.99 -9.76 4.82
C MET A 45 -5.84 -9.54 6.09
N PRO A 46 -5.42 -8.62 6.99
CA PRO A 46 -6.23 -8.19 8.13
C PRO A 46 -7.59 -7.61 7.72
N TYR A 47 -8.43 -7.29 8.71
CA TYR A 47 -9.71 -6.62 8.45
C TYR A 47 -9.49 -5.21 7.91
N LYS A 48 -10.53 -4.69 7.24
CA LYS A 48 -10.45 -3.38 6.60
C LYS A 48 -10.02 -2.30 7.58
N ASP A 49 -10.42 -2.32 8.84
CA ASP A 49 -10.07 -1.24 9.77
C ASP A 49 -8.67 -1.37 10.37
N ASP A 50 -7.94 -2.45 10.03
CA ASP A 50 -6.63 -2.80 10.57
C ASP A 50 -5.52 -2.75 9.51
N VAL A 51 -5.85 -2.52 8.23
CA VAL A 51 -4.85 -2.41 7.17
C VAL A 51 -5.17 -1.34 6.14
N ILE A 52 -4.13 -0.62 5.70
CA ILE A 52 -4.15 0.29 4.55
C ILE A 52 -3.08 -0.14 3.54
N ILE A 53 -3.44 -0.10 2.26
CA ILE A 53 -2.52 -0.35 1.14
C ILE A 53 -2.42 0.93 0.34
N ILE A 54 -1.21 1.46 0.21
CA ILE A 54 -0.91 2.74 -0.41
C ILE A 54 -0.12 2.52 -1.68
N LYS A 55 -0.52 3.19 -2.75
CA LYS A 55 0.24 3.30 -4.00
C LYS A 55 1.30 4.39 -3.83
N ALA A 56 2.52 3.98 -3.54
CA ALA A 56 3.58 4.93 -3.21
C ALA A 56 4.05 5.74 -4.43
N ASP A 57 3.76 5.24 -5.65
CA ASP A 57 3.97 5.97 -6.89
C ASP A 57 3.20 7.31 -6.97
N THR A 58 2.05 7.42 -6.29
CA THR A 58 1.19 8.62 -6.26
C THR A 58 1.78 9.79 -5.48
N PHE A 59 2.76 9.55 -4.61
CA PHE A 59 3.49 10.64 -3.95
C PHE A 59 4.42 11.33 -4.94
N SER A 60 4.85 12.55 -4.63
CA SER A 60 5.89 13.21 -5.42
C SER A 60 7.17 12.37 -5.45
N SER A 61 7.78 12.25 -6.63
CA SER A 61 9.03 11.52 -6.79
C SER A 61 10.11 12.11 -5.88
N PRO A 62 10.92 11.27 -5.20
CA PRO A 62 12.06 11.74 -4.41
C PRO A 62 13.10 12.49 -5.26
N SER A 63 13.05 12.35 -6.59
CA SER A 63 13.91 13.09 -7.53
C SER A 63 13.71 14.61 -7.48
N ALA A 64 12.61 15.09 -6.88
CA ALA A 64 12.41 16.53 -6.63
C ALA A 64 13.27 17.05 -5.47
N VAL A 65 13.78 16.16 -4.62
CA VAL A 65 14.56 16.47 -3.40
C VAL A 65 16.00 15.96 -3.52
N PHE A 66 16.18 14.79 -4.13
CA PHE A 66 17.46 14.10 -4.20
C PHE A 66 18.07 14.09 -5.60
N ASN A 67 19.41 14.06 -5.66
CA ASN A 67 20.18 14.09 -6.90
C ASN A 67 20.22 12.75 -7.67
N GLY A 68 19.76 11.66 -7.06
CA GLY A 68 19.66 10.33 -7.67
C GLY A 68 20.99 9.64 -7.99
N LYS A 69 22.10 10.00 -7.33
CA LYS A 69 23.45 9.49 -7.67
C LYS A 69 23.85 8.21 -6.95
N TYR A 70 23.15 7.83 -5.89
CA TYR A 70 23.49 6.75 -4.97
C TYR A 70 22.29 5.82 -4.67
N GLY A 71 21.23 5.86 -5.50
CA GLY A 71 20.05 5.01 -5.35
C GLY A 71 18.96 5.58 -4.44
N GLU A 72 19.10 6.82 -4.00
CA GLU A 72 18.18 7.53 -3.10
C GLU A 72 16.81 7.88 -3.73
N CYS A 73 16.68 7.73 -5.05
CA CYS A 73 15.40 7.86 -5.75
C CYS A 73 14.63 6.55 -5.90
N LYS A 74 15.15 5.42 -5.37
CA LYS A 74 14.39 4.17 -5.33
C LYS A 74 13.25 4.30 -4.31
N ARG A 75 12.03 4.13 -4.80
CA ARG A 75 10.81 4.13 -4.01
C ARG A 75 10.14 2.77 -4.16
N ALA A 76 9.43 2.33 -3.13
CA ALA A 76 8.54 1.18 -3.26
C ALA A 76 7.34 1.56 -4.16
N ASP A 77 6.79 0.60 -4.90
CA ASP A 77 5.59 0.83 -5.70
C ASP A 77 4.34 0.82 -4.81
N PHE A 78 4.33 -0.06 -3.81
CA PHE A 78 3.25 -0.19 -2.83
C PHE A 78 3.79 -0.25 -1.40
N VAL A 79 3.01 0.30 -0.46
CA VAL A 79 3.27 0.21 0.99
C VAL A 79 2.03 -0.37 1.65
N ILE A 80 2.21 -1.45 2.42
CA ILE A 80 1.15 -2.06 3.23
C ILE A 80 1.46 -1.77 4.69
N ILE A 81 0.53 -1.13 5.39
CA ILE A 81 0.61 -0.87 6.82
C ILE A 81 -0.54 -1.60 7.47
N ALA A 82 -0.21 -2.56 8.31
CA ALA A 82 -1.17 -3.34 9.08
C ALA A 82 -0.88 -3.14 10.56
N ASP A 83 -1.92 -2.81 11.31
CA ASP A 83 -1.90 -2.88 12.77
C ASP A 83 -2.51 -4.23 13.15
N THR A 84 -1.67 -5.12 13.67
CA THR A 84 -2.12 -6.44 14.11
C THR A 84 -1.78 -6.56 15.58
N ASP A 85 -2.76 -6.89 16.42
CA ASP A 85 -2.65 -7.04 17.87
C ASP A 85 -1.68 -8.16 18.35
N ASN A 86 -0.81 -8.66 17.47
CA ASN A 86 0.26 -9.60 17.80
C ASN A 86 1.41 -8.89 18.55
N LYS A 87 1.14 -8.53 19.81
CA LYS A 87 2.19 -8.40 20.82
C LYS A 87 2.72 -9.81 21.12
N ASN A 88 3.69 -10.27 20.34
CA ASN A 88 4.51 -11.42 20.71
C ASN A 88 5.32 -11.11 21.97
#